data_AF-A0A2H5ZYR1-F1
#
_entry.id   AF-A0A2H5ZYR1-F1
#
_cell.length_a   1.000
_cell.length_b   1.000
_cell.length_c   1.000
_cell.angle_alpha   90.00
_cell.angle_beta   90.00
_cell.angle_gamma   90.00
#
_symmetry.space_group_name_H-M   'P 1'
#
loop_
_entity.id
_entity.type
_entity.pdbx_description
1 polymer ?
#
loop_
_entity_poly.entity_id
_entity_poly.type
_entity_poly.pdbx_seq_one_letter_code
_entity_poly.pdbx_strand_id
1 'polypeptide(L)' 'MYELTKAMWENLSTLQQAHARARDIRPETARAGMPITMHAGALRYYRERGIR' A
#
# COMPACT_ATOMS: atom_id res chain seq x y z
N MET A 1 1.09 8.84 8.61
CA MET A 1 0.59 7.98 7.51
C MET A 1 1.59 7.75 6.38
N TYR A 2 2.42 8.71 5.96
CA TYR A 2 3.43 8.44 4.91
C TYR A 2 4.42 7.35 5.32
N GLU A 3 5.10 7.51 6.48
CA GLU A 3 6.09 6.54 6.96
C GLU A 3 5.49 5.15 7.19
N LEU A 4 4.25 5.08 7.67
CA LEU A 4 3.54 3.81 7.84
C LEU A 4 3.29 3.13 6.49
N THR A 5 2.77 3.86 5.51
CA THR A 5 2.57 3.34 4.15
C THR A 5 3.89 2.89 3.55
N LYS A 6 4.95 3.70 3.68
CA LYS A 6 6.30 3.34 3.22
C LYS A 6 6.80 2.04 3.86
N ALA A 7 6.73 1.93 5.19
CA ALA A 7 7.18 0.75 5.91
C ALA A 7 6.41 -0.51 5.47
N MET A 8 5.10 -0.42 5.23
CA MET A 8 4.31 -1.53 4.69
C MET A 8 4.82 -2.02 3.33
N TRP A 9 5.04 -1.11 2.38
CA TRP A 9 5.46 -1.47 1.03
C TRP A 9 6.91 -1.94 0.97
N GLU A 10 7.81 -1.35 1.76
CA GLU A 10 9.21 -1.76 1.85
C GLU A 10 9.38 -3.11 2.56
N ASN A 11 8.42 -3.54 3.38
CA ASN A 11 8.42 -4.82 4.08
C ASN A 11 7.35 -5.80 3.55
N LEU A 12 6.87 -5.60 2.32
CA LEU A 12 5.78 -6.40 1.77
C LEU A 12 6.13 -7.90 1.69
N SER A 13 7.39 -8.25 1.42
CA SER A 13 7.85 -9.65 1.42
C SER A 13 7.67 -10.32 2.79
N THR A 14 8.01 -9.61 3.87
CA THR A 14 7.81 -10.08 5.24
C THR A 14 6.32 -10.30 5.53
N LEU A 15 5.45 -9.38 5.10
CA LEU A 15 3.99 -9.54 5.24
C LEU A 15 3.47 -10.75 4.46
N GLN A 16 3.97 -10.98 3.24
CA GLN A 16 3.60 -12.12 2.39
C GLN A 16 4.05 -13.47 2.97
N GLN A 17 5.14 -13.49 3.72
CA GLN A 17 5.60 -14.67 4.47
C GLN A 17 4.76 -14.90 5.71
N ALA A 18 4.37 -13.84 6.42
CA ALA A 18 3.59 -13.91 7.65
C ALA A 18 2.11 -14.32 7.41
N HIS A 19 1.52 -13.96 6.27
CA HIS A 19 0.10 -14.21 6.01
C HIS A 19 -0.19 -14.53 4.54
N ALA A 20 -0.89 -15.64 4.28
CA ALA A 20 -1.19 -16.11 2.92
C ALA A 20 -1.93 -15.04 2.07
N ARG A 21 -2.91 -14.35 2.65
CA ARG A 21 -3.66 -13.27 1.97
C ARG A 21 -2.82 -12.05 1.59
N ALA A 22 -1.69 -11.82 2.26
CA ALA A 22 -0.82 -10.69 1.91
C ALA A 22 -0.16 -10.87 0.51
N ARG A 23 -0.18 -12.09 -0.05
CA ARG A 23 0.23 -12.38 -1.43
C ARG A 23 -0.69 -11.74 -2.47
N ASP A 24 -1.91 -11.34 -2.09
CA ASP A 24 -2.84 -10.65 -2.97
C ASP A 24 -2.61 -9.13 -3.03
N ILE A 25 -1.73 -8.60 -2.18
CA ILE A 25 -1.43 -7.17 -2.15
C ILE A 25 -0.57 -6.83 -3.38
N ARG A 26 -1.11 -5.97 -4.25
CA ARG A 26 -0.40 -5.50 -5.44
C ARG A 26 -0.53 -3.99 -5.62
N PRO A 27 0.50 -3.32 -6.18
CA PRO A 27 0.46 -1.88 -6.44
C PRO A 27 -0.69 -1.43 -7.33
N GLU A 28 -1.14 -2.28 -8.25
CA GLU A 28 -2.15 -1.96 -9.26
C GLU A 28 -3.57 -1.92 -8.69
N THR A 29 -3.79 -2.62 -7.57
CA THR A 29 -5.09 -2.73 -6.91
C THR A 29 -5.12 -2.02 -5.57
N ALA A 30 -4.05 -1.31 -5.19
CA ALA A 30 -3.87 -0.75 -3.85
C ALA A 30 -4.93 0.29 -3.47
N ARG A 31 -5.52 0.96 -4.46
CA ARG A 31 -6.58 1.96 -4.26
C ARG A 31 -7.92 1.58 -4.90
N ALA A 32 -8.00 0.38 -5.48
CA ALA A 32 -9.20 -0.09 -6.15
C ALA A 32 -10.36 -0.24 -5.16
N GLY A 33 -11.53 0.32 -5.52
CA GLY A 33 -12.77 0.14 -4.74
C GLY A 33 -12.86 0.95 -3.44
N MET A 34 -11.99 1.94 -3.22
CA MET A 34 -12.05 2.77 -2.01
C MET A 34 -13.02 3.97 -2.19
N PRO A 35 -14.17 4.02 -1.48
CA PRO A 35 -15.18 5.06 -1.67
C PRO A 35 -14.86 6.36 -0.91
N ILE A 36 -13.83 6.35 -0.06
CA ILE A 36 -13.44 7.48 0.78
C ILE A 36 -12.10 8.06 0.35
N THR A 37 -11.91 9.34 0.67
CA THR A 37 -10.65 10.05 0.43
C THR A 37 -9.52 9.43 1.24
N MET A 38 -8.43 9.08 0.57
CA MET A 38 -7.25 8.54 1.20
C MET A 38 -6.50 9.63 2.00
N HIS A 39 -5.92 9.25 3.14
CA HIS A 39 -5.12 10.15 3.97
C HIS A 39 -3.96 10.76 3.16
N ALA A 40 -3.72 12.07 3.31
CA ALA A 40 -2.75 12.85 2.52
C ALA A 40 -1.33 12.23 2.47
N GLY A 41 -0.80 11.77 3.61
CA GLY A 41 0.48 11.07 3.66
C GLY A 41 0.55 9.76 2.84
N ALA A 42 -0.49 8.94 2.85
CA ALA A 42 -0.53 7.72 2.04
C ALA A 42 -0.65 8.06 0.54
N LEU A 43 -1.49 9.07 0.22
CA LEU A 43 -1.64 9.57 -1.14
C LEU A 43 -0.32 10.12 -1.71
N ARG A 44 0.47 10.82 -0.90
CA ARG A 44 1.80 11.31 -1.28
C ARG A 44 2.72 10.15 -1.66
N TYR A 45 2.81 9.12 -0.81
CA TYR A 45 3.62 7.93 -1.09
C TYR A 45 3.18 7.22 -2.39
N TYR A 46 1.88 7.02 -2.60
CA TYR A 46 1.37 6.39 -3.81
C TYR A 46 1.67 7.18 -5.08
N ARG A 47 1.57 8.51 -5.04
CA ARG A 47 1.94 9.36 -6.17
C ARG A 47 3.43 9.27 -6.51
N GLU A 48 4.30 9.35 -5.51
CA GLU A 48 5.76 9.28 -5.68
C GLU A 48 6.22 7.92 -6.25
N ARG A 49 5.55 6.84 -5.84
CA ARG A 49 5.88 5.47 -6.28
C ARG A 49 5.09 5.01 -7.50
N GLY A 50 4.20 5.83 -8.06
CA GLY A 50 3.36 5.48 -9.21
C GLY A 50 2.30 4.40 -8.93
N ILE A 51 1.92 4.19 -7.67
CA ILE A 51 0.94 3.21 -7.21
C ILE A 51 -0.48 3.74 -7.47
N ARG A 52 -1.36 2.91 -8.06
CA ARG A 52 -2.67 3.35 -8.58
C ARG A 52 -3.86 2.78 -7.85
#